data_AF-A0A6M7UB61-F1
#
_entry.id   AF-A0A6M7UB61-F1
#
_cell.length_a   1.000
_cell.length_b   1.000
_cell.length_c   1.000
_cell.angle_alpha   90.00
_cell.angle_beta   90.00
_cell.angle_gamma   90.00
#
_symmetry.space_group_name_H-M   'P 1'
#
loop_
_entity.id
_entity.type
_entity.pdbx_description
1 polymer ?
#
loop_
_entity_poly.entity_id
_entity_poly.type
_entity_poly.pdbx_seq_one_letter_code
_entity_poly.pdbx_strand_id
1 'polypeptide(L)'
;MFITKYDPPKARAKYVEDGIELKFTEAAVMLAFAFSLLKQATGEAEVFVHPDGEHAKVFDISALLTSAGFDKVSSMGSTAYAGRYIRGLHAVTINPRSGLGDVVANINGVRFLAECKGGTVNTTHPGQKSRLRKGLSELIGQLMILRKGEERQVAVLPHTAEVERLGLKLRDRCARAGIEIALVHHNGEVAFL
;
A
#
# COMPACT_ATOMS: atom_id res chain seq x y z
N MET A 1 2.83 11.53 7.62
CA MET A 1 1.95 11.88 6.47
C MET A 1 2.28 10.92 5.33
N PHE A 2 1.28 10.28 4.70
CA PHE A 2 1.51 9.26 3.64
C PHE A 2 1.74 9.84 2.24
N ILE A 3 1.25 11.05 2.00
CA ILE A 3 1.42 11.74 0.72
C ILE A 3 2.77 12.45 0.69
N THR A 4 3.53 12.21 -0.37
CA THR A 4 4.72 12.99 -0.70
C THR A 4 4.38 14.01 -1.79
N LYS A 5 4.85 15.24 -1.61
CA LYS A 5 4.68 16.35 -2.56
C LYS A 5 5.87 16.37 -3.54
N TYR A 6 5.58 16.59 -4.82
CA TYR A 6 6.59 16.69 -5.88
C TYR A 6 6.30 17.87 -6.79
N ASP A 7 7.37 18.46 -7.31
CA ASP A 7 7.24 19.34 -8.46
C ASP A 7 6.83 18.52 -9.70
N PRO A 8 5.73 18.87 -10.37
CA PRO A 8 5.35 18.22 -11.60
C PRO A 8 6.38 18.57 -12.69
N PRO A 9 6.69 17.63 -13.61
CA PRO A 9 7.32 17.98 -14.87
C PRO A 9 6.54 19.10 -15.56
N LYS A 10 7.22 20.01 -16.28
CA LYS A 10 6.60 21.18 -16.94
C LYS A 10 5.35 20.82 -17.76
N ALA A 11 5.39 19.71 -18.50
CA ALA A 11 4.27 19.23 -19.31
C ALA A 11 3.03 18.79 -18.48
N ARG A 12 3.21 18.48 -17.19
CA ARG A 12 2.17 18.02 -16.28
C ARG A 12 1.68 19.08 -15.29
N ALA A 13 2.39 20.19 -15.13
CA ALA A 13 2.08 21.22 -14.13
C ALA A 13 0.64 21.76 -14.22
N LYS A 14 0.12 21.94 -15.45
CA LYS A 14 -1.27 22.41 -15.68
C LYS A 14 -2.36 21.41 -15.30
N TYR A 15 -2.01 20.19 -14.93
CA TYR A 15 -2.94 19.10 -14.62
C TYR A 15 -2.98 18.76 -13.13
N VAL A 16 -2.35 19.57 -12.28
CA VAL A 16 -2.39 19.40 -10.82
C VAL A 16 -2.74 20.73 -10.17
N GLU A 17 -3.52 20.65 -9.10
CA GLU A 17 -3.87 21.81 -8.29
C GLU A 17 -2.62 22.42 -7.64
N ASP A 18 -2.56 23.75 -7.60
CA ASP A 18 -1.43 24.54 -7.06
C ASP A 18 -0.05 24.23 -7.66
N GLY A 19 -0.02 23.54 -8.80
CA GLY A 19 1.24 23.15 -9.44
C GLY A 19 2.04 22.12 -8.63
N ILE A 20 1.42 21.36 -7.70
CA ILE A 20 2.09 20.35 -6.88
C ILE A 20 1.51 18.96 -7.16
N GLU A 21 2.34 17.98 -7.50
CA GLU A 21 1.93 16.58 -7.58
C GLU A 21 1.90 15.94 -6.18
N LEU A 22 0.75 15.43 -5.79
CA LEU A 22 0.57 14.58 -4.60
C LEU A 22 0.67 13.13 -5.03
N LYS A 23 1.61 12.38 -4.43
CA LYS A 23 1.77 10.95 -4.70
C LYS A 23 1.75 10.14 -3.43
N PHE A 24 1.06 9.02 -3.51
CA PHE A 24 1.34 7.87 -2.67
C PHE A 24 2.51 7.11 -3.30
N THR A 25 3.62 6.99 -2.57
CA THR A 25 4.63 5.99 -2.89
C THR A 25 4.07 4.60 -2.57
N GLU A 26 4.62 3.54 -3.17
CA GLU A 26 4.13 2.19 -2.88
C GLU A 26 4.35 1.83 -1.41
N ALA A 27 5.51 2.20 -0.85
CA ALA A 27 5.80 2.07 0.58
C ALA A 27 4.76 2.78 1.48
N ALA A 28 4.25 3.95 1.07
CA ALA A 28 3.20 4.64 1.81
C ALA A 28 1.87 3.88 1.77
N VAL A 29 1.51 3.29 0.62
CA VAL A 29 0.31 2.45 0.47
C VAL A 29 0.43 1.20 1.34
N MET A 30 1.58 0.53 1.28
CA MET A 30 1.87 -0.65 2.10
C MET A 30 1.72 -0.34 3.60
N LEU A 31 2.31 0.76 4.08
CA LEU A 31 2.24 1.13 5.50
C LEU A 31 0.83 1.59 5.92
N ALA A 32 0.09 2.28 5.06
CA ALA A 32 -1.30 2.63 5.33
C ALA A 32 -2.15 1.37 5.50
N PHE A 33 -1.95 0.38 4.61
CA PHE A 33 -2.62 -0.91 4.71
C PHE A 33 -2.21 -1.68 5.96
N ALA A 34 -0.91 -1.78 6.25
CA ALA A 34 -0.40 -2.41 7.47
C ALA A 34 -1.01 -1.80 8.74
N PHE A 35 -1.12 -0.46 8.81
CA PHE A 35 -1.76 0.21 9.94
C PHE A 35 -3.24 -0.09 10.02
N SER A 36 -3.94 -0.21 8.89
CA SER A 36 -5.36 -0.59 8.87
C SER A 36 -5.59 -2.02 9.39
N LEU A 37 -4.68 -2.95 9.09
CA LEU A 37 -4.72 -4.32 9.58
C LEU A 37 -4.47 -4.38 11.09
N LEU A 38 -3.43 -3.68 11.57
CA LEU A 38 -3.13 -3.62 13.00
C LEU A 38 -4.26 -2.98 13.82
N LYS A 39 -5.01 -2.02 13.25
CA LYS A 39 -6.21 -1.45 13.92
C LYS A 39 -7.33 -2.47 14.14
N GLN A 40 -7.37 -3.54 13.36
CA GLN A 40 -8.38 -4.60 13.47
C GLN A 40 -7.98 -5.68 14.48
N ALA A 41 -6.72 -5.70 14.93
CA ALA A 41 -6.24 -6.70 15.88
C ALA A 41 -6.88 -6.51 17.27
N THR A 42 -7.27 -7.61 17.91
CA THR A 42 -7.78 -7.61 19.29
C THR A 42 -6.71 -7.92 20.32
N GLY A 43 -5.46 -8.16 19.89
CA GLY A 43 -4.34 -8.55 20.74
C GLY A 43 -3.01 -8.37 20.02
N GLU A 44 -2.03 -9.23 20.33
CA GLU A 44 -0.74 -9.21 19.64
C GLU A 44 -0.91 -9.44 18.14
N ALA A 45 -0.27 -8.58 17.34
CA ALA A 45 -0.33 -8.64 15.89
C ALA A 45 0.96 -8.14 15.27
N GLU A 46 1.38 -8.81 14.20
CA GLU A 46 2.55 -8.44 13.44
C GLU A 46 2.21 -8.43 11.95
N VAL A 47 2.64 -7.35 11.29
CA VAL A 47 2.53 -7.19 9.84
C VAL A 47 3.93 -7.15 9.25
N PHE A 48 4.14 -7.91 8.19
CA PHE A 48 5.37 -7.94 7.41
C PHE A 48 5.18 -7.10 6.16
N VAL A 49 6.10 -6.19 5.91
CA VAL A 49 6.10 -5.30 4.74
C VAL A 49 7.38 -5.52 3.94
N HIS A 50 7.22 -5.77 2.66
CA HIS A 50 8.27 -6.18 1.74
C HIS A 50 8.41 -5.15 0.61
N PRO A 51 8.90 -3.93 0.90
CA PRO A 51 9.04 -2.92 -0.15
C PRO A 51 10.16 -3.32 -1.13
N ASP A 52 9.96 -3.05 -2.42
CA ASP A 52 11.06 -3.11 -3.38
C ASP A 52 12.08 -1.99 -3.07
N GLY A 53 13.37 -2.26 -3.28
CA GLY A 53 14.49 -1.41 -2.90
C GLY A 53 14.50 -0.03 -3.55
N GLU A 54 13.79 0.15 -4.67
CA GLU A 54 13.57 1.46 -5.31
C GLU A 54 12.56 2.33 -4.54
N HIS A 55 11.48 1.74 -4.01
CA HIS A 55 10.36 2.48 -3.44
C HIS A 55 10.66 3.08 -2.06
N ALA A 56 11.56 2.44 -1.31
CA ALA A 56 11.95 2.88 0.02
C ALA A 56 13.05 3.97 0.02
N LYS A 57 13.64 4.31 -1.15
CA LYS A 57 14.57 5.45 -1.27
C LYS A 57 13.86 6.80 -1.29
N VAL A 58 12.59 6.82 -1.68
CA VAL A 58 11.81 8.04 -1.92
C VAL A 58 10.86 8.35 -0.75
N PHE A 59 10.58 7.37 0.09
CA PHE A 59 9.68 7.49 1.23
C PHE A 59 10.39 7.09 2.52
N ASP A 60 10.41 7.98 3.50
CA ASP A 60 11.04 7.72 4.79
C ASP A 60 10.16 6.82 5.66
N ILE A 61 10.30 5.51 5.47
CA ILE A 61 9.60 4.47 6.21
C ILE A 61 9.84 4.60 7.71
N SER A 62 11.11 4.83 8.12
CA SER A 62 11.50 4.92 9.52
C SER A 62 10.81 6.12 10.18
N ALA A 63 10.89 7.30 9.56
CA ALA A 63 10.26 8.50 10.09
C ALA A 63 8.74 8.35 10.20
N LEU A 64 8.07 7.71 9.22
CA LEU A 64 6.64 7.47 9.32
C LEU A 64 6.33 6.54 10.51
N LEU A 65 7.04 5.42 10.65
CA LEU A 65 6.84 4.47 11.75
C LEU A 65 7.07 5.12 13.11
N THR A 66 8.16 5.86 13.29
CA THR A 66 8.43 6.64 14.51
C THR A 66 7.34 7.66 14.78
N SER A 67 6.87 8.40 13.76
CA SER A 67 5.77 9.36 13.94
C SER A 67 4.44 8.71 14.32
N ALA A 68 4.27 7.42 13.99
CA ALA A 68 3.13 6.61 14.38
C ALA A 68 3.31 5.94 15.75
N GLY A 69 4.41 6.22 16.47
CA GLY A 69 4.71 5.72 17.80
C GLY A 69 5.33 4.33 17.82
N PHE A 70 5.92 3.88 16.72
CA PHE A 70 6.67 2.62 16.71
C PHE A 70 8.17 2.87 16.96
N ASP A 71 8.73 2.09 17.86
CA ASP A 71 10.16 2.07 18.16
C ASP A 71 10.84 0.96 17.39
N LYS A 72 11.97 1.28 16.74
CA LYS A 72 12.79 0.27 16.06
C LYS A 72 13.56 -0.53 17.10
N VAL A 73 13.27 -1.82 17.23
CA VAL A 73 13.89 -2.70 18.24
C VAL A 73 14.97 -3.61 17.68
N SER A 74 14.98 -3.82 16.36
CA SER A 74 16.03 -4.57 15.67
C SER A 74 16.18 -4.10 14.24
N SER A 75 17.39 -4.25 13.71
CA SER A 75 17.71 -3.99 12.31
C SER A 75 17.82 -5.31 11.55
N MET A 76 17.46 -5.31 10.26
CA MET A 76 17.56 -6.47 9.38
C MET A 76 18.26 -6.08 8.08
N GLY A 77 19.20 -6.91 7.61
CA GLY A 77 19.93 -6.65 6.36
C GLY A 77 20.80 -5.39 6.41
N SER A 78 21.11 -4.84 5.24
CA SER A 78 22.03 -3.70 5.07
C SER A 78 21.34 -2.34 4.96
N THR A 79 20.00 -2.31 4.83
CA THR A 79 19.28 -1.06 4.57
C THR A 79 18.78 -0.44 5.88
N ALA A 80 19.00 0.86 6.07
CA ALA A 80 18.76 1.54 7.35
C ALA A 80 17.32 1.45 7.87
N TYR A 81 16.32 1.44 6.98
CA TYR A 81 14.91 1.33 7.38
C TYR A 81 14.47 -0.11 7.67
N ALA A 82 15.23 -1.13 7.25
CA ALA A 82 14.83 -2.53 7.42
C ALA A 82 15.05 -2.97 8.87
N GLY A 83 14.09 -3.71 9.42
CA GLY A 83 14.05 -4.02 10.84
C GLY A 83 12.65 -4.24 11.39
N ARG A 84 12.58 -4.56 12.68
CA ARG A 84 11.33 -4.73 13.42
C ARG A 84 11.04 -3.48 14.25
N TYR A 85 9.81 -3.02 14.14
CA TYR A 85 9.28 -1.83 14.80
C TYR A 85 8.11 -2.24 15.70
N ILE A 86 8.09 -1.83 16.96
CA ILE A 86 7.06 -2.20 17.94
C ILE A 86 6.33 -0.97 18.46
N ARG A 87 5.01 -1.10 18.65
CA ARG A 87 4.17 -0.17 19.41
C ARG A 87 3.18 -0.95 20.27
N GLY A 88 3.46 -1.07 21.57
CA GLY A 88 2.66 -1.90 22.47
C GLY A 88 2.63 -3.36 22.02
N LEU A 89 1.45 -3.92 21.81
CA LEU A 89 1.26 -5.31 21.33
C LEU A 89 1.41 -5.47 19.81
N HIS A 90 1.62 -4.38 19.07
CA HIS A 90 1.67 -4.41 17.61
C HIS A 90 3.10 -4.28 17.09
N ALA A 91 3.41 -5.02 16.03
CA ALA A 91 4.68 -4.94 15.35
C ALA A 91 4.53 -4.74 13.84
N VAL A 92 5.48 -4.01 13.26
CA VAL A 92 5.70 -3.92 11.82
C VAL A 92 7.13 -4.38 11.53
N THR A 93 7.27 -5.43 10.74
CA THR A 93 8.58 -5.90 10.29
C THR A 93 8.80 -5.51 8.83
N ILE A 94 9.77 -4.64 8.61
CA ILE A 94 10.18 -4.21 7.27
C ILE A 94 11.36 -5.07 6.82
N ASN A 95 11.16 -5.87 5.77
CA ASN A 95 12.19 -6.76 5.26
C ASN A 95 12.04 -6.93 3.74
N PRO A 96 12.81 -6.22 2.91
CA PRO A 96 12.73 -6.35 1.45
C PRO A 96 12.95 -7.80 0.99
N ARG A 97 11.88 -8.47 0.53
CA ARG A 97 11.91 -9.84 0.00
C ARG A 97 10.92 -9.98 -1.14
N SER A 98 11.41 -10.41 -2.30
CA SER A 98 10.55 -10.66 -3.46
C SER A 98 9.73 -11.94 -3.29
N GLY A 99 8.51 -11.95 -3.85
CA GLY A 99 7.69 -13.16 -3.99
C GLY A 99 6.87 -13.57 -2.78
N LEU A 100 6.77 -12.72 -1.75
CA LEU A 100 5.94 -12.98 -0.56
C LEU A 100 4.61 -12.21 -0.56
N GLY A 101 4.43 -11.28 -1.49
CA GLY A 101 3.43 -10.20 -1.42
C GLY A 101 4.01 -8.97 -0.72
N ASP A 102 3.52 -7.79 -1.08
CA ASP A 102 4.01 -6.52 -0.54
C ASP A 102 3.70 -6.36 0.96
N VAL A 103 2.53 -6.82 1.40
CA VAL A 103 2.13 -6.81 2.82
C VAL A 103 1.50 -8.15 3.19
N VAL A 104 2.04 -8.77 4.23
CA VAL A 104 1.57 -10.07 4.74
C VAL A 104 1.30 -9.97 6.23
N ALA A 105 0.18 -10.54 6.69
CA ALA A 105 -0.17 -10.52 8.11
C ALA A 105 -1.04 -11.71 8.51
N ASN A 106 -1.05 -12.02 9.80
CA ASN A 106 -2.09 -12.82 10.42
C ASN A 106 -2.76 -11.97 11.50
N ILE A 107 -4.00 -11.55 11.25
CA ILE A 107 -4.78 -10.73 12.18
C ILE A 107 -5.98 -11.54 12.66
N ASN A 108 -6.04 -11.79 13.97
CA ASN A 108 -7.13 -12.54 14.61
C ASN A 108 -7.42 -13.91 13.91
N GLY A 109 -6.37 -14.61 13.47
CA GLY A 109 -6.49 -15.89 12.77
C GLY A 109 -6.74 -15.79 11.26
N VAL A 110 -6.91 -14.58 10.72
CA VAL A 110 -7.11 -14.34 9.29
C VAL A 110 -5.78 -13.99 8.64
N ARG A 111 -5.37 -14.79 7.66
CA ARG A 111 -4.16 -14.53 6.87
C ARG A 111 -4.46 -13.55 5.74
N PHE A 112 -3.62 -12.53 5.60
CA PHE A 112 -3.70 -11.54 4.54
C PHE A 112 -2.45 -11.60 3.67
N LEU A 113 -2.66 -11.52 2.36
CA LEU A 113 -1.62 -11.29 1.36
C LEU A 113 -2.07 -10.14 0.48
N ALA A 114 -1.35 -9.03 0.50
CA ALA A 114 -1.68 -7.86 -0.30
C ALA A 114 -0.57 -7.52 -1.28
N GLU A 115 -0.98 -7.13 -2.47
CA GLU A 115 -0.15 -6.48 -3.47
C GLU A 115 -0.56 -5.02 -3.54
N CYS A 116 0.41 -4.11 -3.61
CA CYS A 116 0.21 -2.68 -3.47
C CYS A 116 0.69 -1.93 -4.73
N LYS A 117 -0.02 -0.86 -5.10
CA LYS A 117 0.48 0.09 -6.11
C LYS A 117 0.40 1.51 -5.61
N GLY A 118 1.45 2.28 -5.80
CA GLY A 118 1.46 3.73 -5.59
C GLY A 118 0.98 4.51 -6.82
N GLY A 119 0.86 5.83 -6.68
CA GLY A 119 0.63 6.71 -7.81
C GLY A 119 0.22 8.13 -7.44
N THR A 120 0.05 8.95 -8.49
CA THR A 120 -0.35 10.36 -8.40
C THR A 120 -1.85 10.46 -8.23
N VAL A 121 -2.31 11.15 -7.18
CA VAL A 121 -3.72 11.17 -6.77
C VAL A 121 -4.47 12.46 -7.10
N ASN A 122 -3.77 13.59 -7.23
CA ASN A 122 -4.40 14.90 -7.44
C ASN A 122 -4.27 15.43 -8.89
N THR A 123 -4.30 14.54 -9.88
CA THR A 123 -4.00 14.93 -11.27
C THR A 123 -5.14 14.65 -12.25
N THR A 124 -5.36 15.58 -13.17
CA THR A 124 -6.24 15.42 -14.33
C THR A 124 -5.50 14.87 -15.56
N HIS A 125 -4.18 14.67 -15.49
CA HIS A 125 -3.37 14.24 -16.62
C HIS A 125 -3.77 12.84 -17.09
N PRO A 126 -4.21 12.64 -18.34
CA PRO A 126 -4.75 11.36 -18.81
C PRO A 126 -3.79 10.18 -18.61
N GLY A 127 -2.50 10.40 -18.85
CA GLY A 127 -1.46 9.38 -18.64
C GLY A 127 -1.27 8.97 -17.18
N GLN A 128 -1.47 9.86 -16.20
CA GLN A 128 -1.36 9.49 -14.79
C GLN A 128 -2.59 8.71 -14.32
N LYS A 129 -3.78 9.18 -14.71
CA LYS A 129 -5.03 8.46 -14.47
C LYS A 129 -5.00 7.05 -15.07
N SER A 130 -4.47 6.92 -16.28
CA SER A 130 -4.33 5.61 -16.92
C SER A 130 -3.34 4.69 -16.21
N ARG A 131 -2.27 5.22 -15.62
CA ARG A 131 -1.27 4.40 -14.88
C ARG A 131 -1.86 3.76 -13.64
N LEU A 132 -2.62 4.50 -12.82
CA LEU A 132 -3.27 3.92 -11.64
C LEU A 132 -4.32 2.86 -12.00
N ARG A 133 -5.13 3.10 -13.04
CA ARG A 133 -6.06 2.08 -13.55
C ARG A 133 -5.34 0.82 -14.05
N LYS A 134 -4.22 1.00 -14.77
CA LYS A 134 -3.38 -0.11 -15.22
C LYS A 134 -2.81 -0.87 -14.01
N GLY A 135 -2.38 -0.13 -12.98
CA GLY A 135 -1.93 -0.68 -11.71
C GLY A 135 -2.96 -1.62 -11.08
N LEU A 136 -4.24 -1.22 -10.98
CA LEU A 136 -5.29 -2.12 -10.49
C LEU A 136 -5.39 -3.42 -11.31
N SER A 137 -5.37 -3.32 -12.64
CA SER A 137 -5.40 -4.50 -13.51
C SER A 137 -4.17 -5.40 -13.34
N GLU A 138 -2.99 -4.80 -13.15
CA GLU A 138 -1.72 -5.51 -12.91
C GLU A 138 -1.77 -6.26 -11.58
N LEU A 139 -2.19 -5.62 -10.49
CA LEU A 139 -2.32 -6.26 -9.17
C LEU A 139 -3.31 -7.44 -9.22
N ILE A 140 -4.48 -7.24 -9.83
CA ILE A 140 -5.46 -8.32 -9.99
C ILE A 140 -4.85 -9.48 -10.79
N GLY A 141 -4.17 -9.19 -11.89
CA GLY A 141 -3.51 -10.21 -12.71
C GLY A 141 -2.44 -10.98 -11.93
N GLN A 142 -1.64 -10.30 -11.12
CA GLN A 142 -0.63 -10.91 -10.26
C GLN A 142 -1.28 -11.83 -9.22
N LEU A 143 -2.30 -11.34 -8.52
CA LEU A 143 -3.02 -12.13 -7.51
C LEU A 143 -3.73 -13.34 -8.13
N MET A 144 -4.25 -13.22 -9.36
CA MET A 144 -4.86 -14.35 -10.08
C MET A 144 -3.87 -15.47 -10.43
N ILE A 145 -2.56 -15.20 -10.49
CA ILE A 145 -1.52 -16.23 -10.72
C ILE A 145 -1.32 -17.07 -9.46
N LEU A 146 -1.54 -16.48 -8.28
CA LEU A 146 -1.41 -17.18 -7.02
C LEU A 146 -2.51 -18.23 -6.90
N ARG A 147 -2.15 -19.43 -6.40
CA ARG A 147 -3.15 -20.44 -6.08
C ARG A 147 -4.07 -19.89 -5.00
N LYS A 148 -5.36 -20.19 -5.10
CA LYS A 148 -6.31 -19.94 -4.01
C LYS A 148 -5.84 -20.72 -2.78
N GLY A 149 -5.32 -20.00 -1.79
CA GLY A 149 -5.01 -20.51 -0.47
C GLY A 149 -6.09 -20.10 0.53
N GLU A 150 -5.76 -20.16 1.81
CA GLU A 150 -6.66 -19.68 2.88
C GLU A 150 -6.45 -18.18 3.17
N GLU A 151 -5.51 -17.54 2.48
CA GLU A 151 -5.24 -16.12 2.63
C GLU A 151 -6.30 -15.27 1.91
N ARG A 152 -6.71 -14.17 2.55
CA ARG A 152 -7.42 -13.08 1.89
C ARG A 152 -6.42 -12.33 1.02
N GLN A 153 -6.60 -12.44 -0.30
CA GLN A 153 -5.78 -11.74 -1.28
C GLN A 153 -6.36 -10.35 -1.54
N VAL A 154 -5.55 -9.30 -1.42
CA VAL A 154 -6.03 -7.92 -1.50
C VAL A 154 -5.19 -7.10 -2.49
N ALA A 155 -5.84 -6.49 -3.47
CA ALA A 155 -5.24 -5.46 -4.32
C ALA A 155 -5.42 -4.09 -3.64
N VAL A 156 -4.32 -3.44 -3.28
CA VAL A 156 -4.34 -2.19 -2.49
C VAL A 156 -3.78 -1.02 -3.29
N LEU A 157 -4.54 0.07 -3.37
CA LEU A 157 -4.25 1.22 -4.23
C LEU A 157 -4.69 2.54 -3.59
N PRO A 158 -4.14 3.69 -3.99
CA PRO A 158 -4.70 4.98 -3.63
C PRO A 158 -6.12 5.17 -4.15
N HIS A 159 -6.97 5.78 -3.33
CA HIS A 159 -8.30 6.22 -3.72
C HIS A 159 -8.20 7.34 -4.76
N THR A 160 -8.89 7.14 -5.88
CA THR A 160 -9.24 8.18 -6.87
C THR A 160 -10.58 7.79 -7.48
N ALA A 161 -11.34 8.75 -7.99
CA ALA A 161 -12.64 8.48 -8.62
C ALA A 161 -12.53 7.48 -9.79
N GLU A 162 -11.45 7.54 -10.58
CA GLU A 162 -11.22 6.59 -11.68
C GLU A 162 -10.90 5.18 -11.20
N VAL A 163 -10.10 5.04 -10.15
CA VAL A 163 -9.75 3.72 -9.57
C VAL A 163 -10.98 3.11 -8.89
N GLU A 164 -11.72 3.88 -8.11
CA GLU A 164 -12.95 3.43 -7.45
C GLU A 164 -13.98 2.94 -8.46
N ARG A 165 -14.25 3.72 -9.51
CA ARG A 165 -15.18 3.32 -10.59
C ARG A 165 -14.77 2.00 -11.25
N LEU A 166 -13.47 1.83 -11.51
CA LEU A 166 -12.95 0.59 -12.09
C LEU A 166 -13.03 -0.58 -11.10
N GLY A 167 -12.69 -0.34 -9.84
CA GLY A 167 -12.76 -1.31 -8.75
C GLY A 167 -14.19 -1.84 -8.55
N LEU A 168 -15.18 -0.96 -8.45
CA LEU A 168 -16.59 -1.34 -8.33
C LEU A 168 -17.06 -2.18 -9.53
N LYS A 169 -16.61 -1.88 -10.75
CA LYS A 169 -16.90 -2.68 -11.95
C LYS A 169 -16.22 -4.06 -11.94
N LEU A 170 -15.12 -4.22 -11.22
CA LEU A 170 -14.34 -5.45 -11.14
C LEU A 170 -14.67 -6.30 -9.91
N ARG A 171 -15.20 -5.68 -8.85
CA ARG A 171 -15.44 -6.28 -7.53
C ARG A 171 -16.00 -7.68 -7.59
N ASP A 172 -17.15 -7.88 -8.24
CA ASP A 172 -17.82 -9.19 -8.23
C ASP A 172 -17.00 -10.27 -8.96
N ARG A 173 -16.20 -9.89 -9.97
CA ARG A 173 -15.27 -10.80 -10.65
C ARG A 173 -14.07 -11.13 -9.76
N CYS A 174 -13.50 -10.13 -9.10
CA CYS A 174 -12.41 -10.30 -8.14
C CYS A 174 -12.84 -11.18 -6.96
N ALA A 175 -14.02 -10.92 -6.37
CA ALA A 175 -14.55 -11.70 -5.25
C ALA A 175 -14.72 -13.19 -5.61
N ARG A 176 -15.20 -13.52 -6.82
CA ARG A 176 -15.25 -14.92 -7.30
C ARG A 176 -13.86 -15.55 -7.46
N ALA A 177 -12.84 -14.74 -7.72
CA ALA A 177 -11.45 -15.16 -7.75
C ALA A 177 -10.81 -15.20 -6.35
N GLY A 178 -11.51 -14.81 -5.28
CA GLY A 178 -10.95 -14.71 -3.92
C GLY A 178 -10.08 -13.47 -3.71
N ILE A 179 -10.24 -12.45 -4.56
CA ILE A 179 -9.47 -11.21 -4.53
C ILE A 179 -10.37 -10.07 -4.08
N GLU A 180 -9.89 -9.32 -3.10
CA GLU A 180 -10.53 -8.11 -2.60
C GLU A 180 -9.80 -6.88 -3.12
N ILE A 181 -10.49 -5.73 -3.10
CA ILE A 181 -9.92 -4.45 -3.51
C ILE A 181 -10.04 -3.49 -2.34
N ALA A 182 -8.92 -2.89 -1.95
CA ALA A 182 -8.86 -1.89 -0.89
C ALA A 182 -8.28 -0.57 -1.42
N LEU A 183 -8.92 0.54 -1.06
CA LEU A 183 -8.54 1.89 -1.46
C LEU A 183 -8.01 2.68 -0.26
N VAL A 184 -6.86 3.31 -0.44
CA VAL A 184 -6.18 4.14 0.57
C VAL A 184 -6.50 5.61 0.31
N HIS A 185 -7.24 6.23 1.24
CA HIS A 185 -7.56 7.65 1.19
C HIS A 185 -6.37 8.51 1.64
N HIS A 186 -6.38 9.80 1.29
CA HIS A 186 -5.28 10.74 1.59
C HIS A 186 -4.85 10.79 3.06
N ASN A 187 -5.79 10.57 3.99
CA ASN A 187 -5.55 10.52 5.44
C ASN A 187 -4.93 9.19 5.92
N GLY A 188 -4.75 8.20 5.02
CA GLY A 188 -4.29 6.86 5.35
C GLY A 188 -5.40 5.90 5.79
N GLU A 189 -6.66 6.30 5.71
CA GLU A 189 -7.81 5.41 5.90
C GLU A 189 -7.92 4.42 4.75
N VAL A 190 -8.35 3.20 5.05
CA VAL A 190 -8.46 2.11 4.08
C VAL A 190 -9.91 1.66 4.02
N ALA A 191 -10.48 1.66 2.82
CA ALA A 191 -11.84 1.19 2.55
C ALA A 191 -11.82 0.02 1.56
N PHE A 192 -12.53 -1.07 1.89
CA PHE A 192 -12.72 -2.20 0.99
C PHE A 192 -13.95 -1.95 0.08
N LEU A 193 -13.91 -2.45 -1.17
CA LEU A 193 -14.98 -2.29 -2.17
C LEU A 193 -15.96 -3.48 -2.24
#